data_AF-A0A2U1S5F4-F1
#
_entry.id   AF-A0A2U1S5F4-F1
#
_cell.length_a   1.000
_cell.length_b   1.000
_cell.length_c   1.000
_cell.angle_alpha   90.00
_cell.angle_beta   90.00
_cell.angle_gamma   90.00
#
_symmetry.space_group_name_H-M   'P 1'
#
loop_
_entity.id
_entity.type
_entity.pdbx_description
1 polymer ?
#
loop_
_entity_poly.entity_id
_entity_poly.type
_entity_poly.pdbx_seq_one_letter_code
_entity_poly.pdbx_strand_id
1 'polypeptide(L)'
;MSMRCLECGTNTKAHRSLEYQYTESGLTNVVLSGITVHTCEKCHATYPELPAVQSLHAAIAKAFLFRRGALCGEEVRFLRKEMGIKAKDFAEMLGVTKVAVSRWEHSQRPLAAVTDRLIRCVFLLHRLKRKRPTEIRALLEEFQVRLSEIKKEPSSRKTQIDVGRELASVA
;
A
#
# COMPACT_ATOMS: atom_id res chain seq x y z
N MET A 1 -17.83 -19.24 -12.31
CA MET A 1 -18.80 -19.43 -11.21
C MET A 1 -19.49 -18.10 -10.97
N SER A 2 -20.82 -18.07 -10.98
CA SER A 2 -21.60 -16.85 -10.70
C SER A 2 -21.68 -16.62 -9.19
N MET A 3 -21.12 -15.51 -8.71
CA MET A 3 -21.27 -15.08 -7.33
C MET A 3 -22.70 -14.54 -7.12
N ARG A 4 -23.29 -14.82 -5.95
CA ARG A 4 -24.54 -14.19 -5.52
C ARG A 4 -24.21 -12.99 -4.65
N CYS A 5 -25.00 -11.93 -4.79
CA CYS A 5 -24.89 -10.73 -3.99
C CYS A 5 -25.18 -11.06 -2.53
N LEU A 6 -24.29 -10.64 -1.63
CA LEU A 6 -24.42 -10.87 -0.18
C LEU A 6 -25.51 -9.99 0.45
N GLU A 7 -25.85 -8.86 -0.18
CA GLU A 7 -26.86 -7.91 0.32
C GLU A 7 -28.30 -8.29 -0.05
N CYS A 8 -28.53 -8.77 -1.27
CA CYS A 8 -29.89 -8.98 -1.78
C CYS A 8 -30.11 -10.32 -2.49
N GLY A 9 -29.10 -11.21 -2.53
CA GLY A 9 -29.22 -12.57 -3.03
C GLY A 9 -29.28 -12.74 -4.56
N THR A 10 -29.37 -11.66 -5.34
CA THR A 10 -29.37 -11.71 -6.81
C THR A 10 -27.99 -12.00 -7.40
N ASN A 11 -27.94 -12.45 -8.65
CA ASN A 11 -26.67 -12.69 -9.35
C ASN A 11 -25.87 -11.40 -9.55
N THR A 12 -24.55 -11.51 -9.48
CA THR A 12 -23.62 -10.43 -9.84
C THR A 12 -23.09 -10.61 -11.25
N LYS A 13 -22.68 -9.51 -11.89
CA LYS A 13 -21.96 -9.54 -13.16
C LYS A 13 -20.48 -9.22 -12.93
N ALA A 14 -19.62 -10.11 -13.41
CA ALA A 14 -18.18 -9.91 -13.42
C ALA A 14 -17.80 -9.00 -14.59
N HIS A 15 -16.97 -8.00 -14.33
CA HIS A 15 -16.35 -7.16 -15.36
C HIS A 15 -14.93 -6.78 -14.92
N ARG A 16 -14.08 -6.44 -15.88
CA ARG A 16 -12.72 -5.97 -15.59
C ARG A 16 -12.77 -4.47 -15.28
N SER A 17 -12.31 -4.08 -14.09
CA SER A 17 -12.21 -2.68 -13.68
C SER A 17 -10.77 -2.17 -13.81
N LEU A 18 -10.64 -0.95 -14.31
CA LEU A 18 -9.36 -0.23 -14.37
C LEU A 18 -9.22 0.80 -13.25
N GLU A 19 -10.30 1.09 -12.51
CA GLU A 19 -10.35 2.16 -11.51
C GLU A 19 -11.10 1.71 -10.25
N TYR A 20 -10.63 0.66 -9.59
CA TYR A 20 -11.21 0.24 -8.31
C TYR A 20 -10.50 0.93 -7.13
N GLN A 21 -11.22 1.76 -6.38
CA GLN A 21 -10.66 2.42 -5.19
C GLN A 21 -10.56 1.44 -4.02
N TYR A 22 -9.33 1.11 -3.61
CA TYR A 22 -9.09 0.04 -2.63
C TYR A 22 -9.09 0.56 -1.19
N THR A 23 -10.27 0.96 -0.73
CA THR A 23 -10.46 1.56 0.60
C THR A 23 -10.30 0.56 1.75
N GLU A 24 -10.44 -0.74 1.49
CA GLU A 24 -10.27 -1.83 2.46
C GLU A 24 -8.82 -1.89 3.00
N SER A 25 -7.86 -1.35 2.25
CA SER A 25 -6.48 -1.15 2.72
C SER A 25 -6.35 -0.07 3.82
N GLY A 26 -7.39 0.74 4.02
CA GLY A 26 -7.38 1.93 4.86
C GLY A 26 -6.72 3.16 4.20
N LEU A 27 -6.55 3.13 2.88
CA LEU A 27 -5.96 4.20 2.07
C LEU A 27 -7.01 4.78 1.13
N THR A 28 -7.13 6.11 1.10
CA THR A 28 -8.02 6.79 0.16
C THR A 28 -7.41 7.03 -1.21
N ASN A 29 -6.08 6.93 -1.33
CA ASN A 29 -5.32 7.31 -2.50
C ASN A 29 -4.78 6.14 -3.34
N VAL A 30 -5.20 4.89 -3.06
CA VAL A 30 -4.83 3.70 -3.82
C VAL A 30 -5.95 3.28 -4.76
N VAL A 31 -5.61 3.13 -6.04
CA VAL A 31 -6.51 2.65 -7.08
C VAL A 31 -5.90 1.39 -7.71
N LEU A 32 -6.70 0.33 -7.79
CA LEU A 32 -6.31 -0.92 -8.44
C LEU A 32 -6.80 -0.90 -9.89
N SER A 33 -5.89 -1.20 -10.81
CA SER A 33 -6.21 -1.38 -12.22
C SER A 33 -6.04 -2.84 -12.64
N GLY A 34 -6.96 -3.32 -13.48
CA GLY A 34 -6.88 -4.63 -14.09
C GLY A 34 -7.43 -5.79 -13.26
N ILE A 35 -8.27 -5.49 -12.25
CA ILE A 35 -8.91 -6.52 -11.42
C ILE A 35 -10.31 -6.88 -11.92
N THR A 36 -10.77 -8.08 -11.60
CA THR A 36 -12.17 -8.48 -11.81
C THR A 36 -13.00 -7.93 -10.66
N VAL A 37 -14.10 -7.24 -10.97
CA VAL A 37 -15.07 -6.77 -9.98
C VAL A 37 -16.43 -7.35 -10.32
N HIS A 38 -17.09 -7.91 -9.31
CA HIS A 38 -18.47 -8.36 -9.40
C HIS A 38 -19.40 -7.25 -8.94
N THR A 39 -20.29 -6.79 -9.79
CA THR A 39 -21.29 -5.77 -9.43
C THR A 39 -22.68 -6.37 -9.46
N CYS A 40 -23.46 -6.10 -8.42
CA CYS A 40 -24.87 -6.43 -8.39
C CYS A 40 -25.69 -5.39 -9.16
N GLU A 41 -26.50 -5.83 -10.13
CA GLU A 41 -27.32 -4.89 -10.92
C GLU A 41 -28.48 -4.28 -10.12
N LYS A 42 -28.97 -4.97 -9.09
CA LYS A 42 -30.11 -4.53 -8.29
C LYS A 42 -29.78 -3.52 -7.18
N CYS A 43 -28.73 -3.77 -6.40
CA CYS A 43 -28.36 -2.93 -5.24
C CYS A 43 -27.01 -2.22 -5.41
N HIS A 44 -26.33 -2.42 -6.54
CA HIS A 44 -25.03 -1.80 -6.86
C HIS A 44 -23.87 -2.15 -5.92
N ALA A 45 -24.03 -3.14 -5.04
CA ALA A 45 -22.92 -3.68 -4.25
C ALA A 45 -21.82 -4.24 -5.18
N THR A 46 -20.56 -3.94 -4.83
CA THR A 46 -19.37 -4.32 -5.58
C THR A 46 -18.51 -5.28 -4.76
N TYR A 47 -17.95 -6.30 -5.41
CA TYR A 47 -17.08 -7.30 -4.79
C TYR A 47 -15.83 -7.48 -5.65
N PRO A 48 -14.68 -6.89 -5.27
CA PRO A 48 -13.45 -7.07 -6.02
C PRO A 48 -12.88 -8.48 -5.81
N GLU A 49 -12.40 -9.10 -6.87
CA GLU A 49 -11.52 -10.26 -6.77
C GLU A 49 -10.09 -9.76 -6.59
N LEU A 50 -9.55 -9.95 -5.37
CA LEU A 50 -8.19 -9.55 -5.01
C LEU A 50 -7.30 -10.78 -4.88
N PRO A 51 -6.68 -11.25 -5.99
CA PRO A 51 -5.71 -12.32 -5.92
C PRO A 51 -4.51 -11.91 -5.06
N ALA A 52 -4.11 -12.77 -4.12
CA ALA A 52 -2.92 -12.63 -3.28
C ALA A 52 -2.78 -11.26 -2.58
N VAL A 53 -3.70 -10.96 -1.66
CA VAL A 53 -3.74 -9.71 -0.87
C VAL A 53 -2.38 -9.35 -0.23
N GLN A 54 -1.62 -10.35 0.22
CA GLN A 54 -0.27 -10.13 0.79
C GLN A 54 0.71 -9.54 -0.23
N SER A 55 0.69 -10.03 -1.48
CA SER A 55 1.51 -9.50 -2.58
C SER A 55 1.05 -8.11 -2.97
N LEU A 56 -0.27 -7.86 -2.98
CA LEU A 56 -0.83 -6.55 -3.25
C LEU A 56 -0.38 -5.51 -2.21
N HIS A 57 -0.49 -5.83 -0.92
CA HIS A 57 -0.03 -4.95 0.15
C HIS A 57 1.49 -4.72 0.09
N ALA A 58 2.26 -5.74 -0.28
CA ALA A 58 3.69 -5.58 -0.52
C ALA A 58 4.00 -4.60 -1.67
N ALA A 59 3.24 -4.65 -2.76
CA ALA A 59 3.35 -3.71 -3.88
C ALA A 59 2.97 -2.28 -3.48
N ILE A 60 1.89 -2.10 -2.70
CA ILE A 60 1.48 -0.79 -2.17
C ILE A 60 2.58 -0.21 -1.27
N ALA A 61 3.08 -0.99 -0.31
CA ALA A 61 4.15 -0.56 0.58
C ALA A 61 5.41 -0.17 -0.21
N LYS A 62 5.76 -0.96 -1.24
CA LYS A 62 6.87 -0.68 -2.14
C LYS A 62 6.67 0.64 -2.89
N ALA A 63 5.49 0.87 -3.45
CA ALA A 63 5.14 2.13 -4.08
C ALA A 63 5.36 3.32 -3.13
N PHE A 64 4.93 3.21 -1.87
CA PHE A 64 5.16 4.26 -0.88
C PHE A 64 6.62 4.47 -0.50
N LEU A 65 7.45 3.43 -0.47
CA LEU A 65 8.89 3.58 -0.19
C LEU A 65 9.61 4.34 -1.29
N PHE A 66 9.16 4.21 -2.55
CA PHE A 66 9.84 4.77 -3.72
C PHE A 66 9.17 6.00 -4.31
N ARG A 67 7.91 6.28 -3.94
CA ARG A 67 7.22 7.47 -4.42
C ARG A 67 7.92 8.72 -3.90
N ARG A 68 7.93 9.74 -4.75
CA ARG A 68 8.30 11.10 -4.37
C ARG A 68 7.23 11.75 -3.53
N GLY A 69 7.63 12.76 -2.79
CA GLY A 69 6.75 13.46 -1.87
C GLY A 69 6.65 12.75 -0.53
N ALA A 70 6.31 13.54 0.49
CA ALA A 70 6.16 13.05 1.84
C ALA A 70 4.96 12.11 1.97
N LEU A 71 5.10 11.13 2.87
CA LEU A 71 4.04 10.26 3.32
C LEU A 71 2.95 11.08 4.02
N CYS A 72 1.69 10.72 3.77
CA CYS A 72 0.56 11.23 4.53
C CYS A 72 0.23 10.31 5.73
N GLY A 73 -0.67 10.76 6.61
CA GLY A 73 -1.01 10.00 7.82
C GLY A 73 -1.57 8.60 7.56
N GLU A 74 -2.41 8.44 6.54
CA GLU A 74 -2.95 7.14 6.14
C GLU A 74 -1.85 6.18 5.69
N GLU A 75 -0.87 6.67 4.94
CA GLU A 75 0.28 5.89 4.45
C GLU A 75 1.21 5.48 5.59
N VAL A 76 1.47 6.36 6.56
CA VAL A 76 2.23 6.03 7.78
C VAL A 76 1.53 4.92 8.57
N ARG A 77 0.21 5.06 8.76
CA ARG A 77 -0.62 4.08 9.45
C ARG A 77 -0.62 2.73 8.72
N PHE A 78 -0.73 2.75 7.39
CA PHE A 78 -0.65 1.57 6.55
C PHE A 78 0.69 0.85 6.73
N LEU A 79 1.81 1.56 6.58
CA LEU A 79 3.15 0.98 6.75
C LEU A 79 3.34 0.36 8.15
N ARG A 80 2.86 1.02 9.22
CA ARG A 80 2.92 0.43 10.57
C ARG A 80 2.09 -0.84 10.67
N LYS A 81 0.86 -0.85 10.14
CA LYS A 81 -0.01 -2.05 10.16
C LYS A 81 0.62 -3.21 9.39
N GLU A 82 1.28 -2.92 8.27
CA GLU A 82 2.04 -3.92 7.49
C GLU A 82 3.22 -4.53 8.27
N MET A 83 3.78 -3.81 9.23
CA MET A 83 4.79 -4.35 10.15
C MET A 83 4.18 -5.21 11.27
N GLY A 84 2.85 -5.17 11.46
CA GLY A 84 2.14 -5.92 12.50
C GLY A 84 2.41 -5.42 13.93
N ILE A 85 2.80 -4.16 14.12
CA ILE A 85 3.20 -3.60 15.43
C ILE A 85 2.22 -2.55 15.96
N LYS A 86 2.22 -2.37 17.29
CA LYS A 86 1.40 -1.35 17.96
C LYS A 86 2.03 0.04 17.77
N ALA A 87 1.22 1.08 17.89
CA ALA A 87 1.69 2.47 17.78
C ALA A 87 2.74 2.83 18.84
N LYS A 88 2.71 2.19 20.02
CA LYS A 88 3.71 2.37 21.07
C LYS A 88 5.09 1.84 20.61
N ASP A 89 5.13 0.60 20.14
CA ASP A 89 6.36 -0.05 19.66
C ASP A 89 6.94 0.71 18.45
N PHE A 90 6.08 1.20 17.56
CA PHE A 90 6.52 2.03 16.44
C PHE A 90 7.14 3.36 16.89
N ALA A 91 6.57 3.99 17.92
CA ALA A 91 7.12 5.22 18.49
C ALA A 91 8.49 4.97 19.15
N GLU A 92 8.63 3.86 19.88
CA GLU A 92 9.91 3.43 20.48
C GLU A 92 10.98 3.19 19.41
N MET A 93 10.63 2.50 18.31
CA MET A 93 11.54 2.29 17.17
C MET A 93 11.99 3.58 16.49
N LEU A 94 11.14 4.61 16.48
CA LEU A 94 11.42 5.92 15.89
C LEU A 94 12.09 6.89 16.88
N GLY A 95 12.20 6.53 18.16
CA GLY A 95 12.74 7.42 19.20
C GLY A 95 11.84 8.63 19.50
N VAL A 96 10.52 8.49 19.36
CA VAL A 96 9.54 9.57 19.58
C VAL A 96 8.42 9.15 20.52
N THR A 97 7.54 10.09 20.89
CA THR A 97 6.38 9.79 21.73
C THR A 97 5.25 9.13 20.92
N LYS A 98 4.45 8.28 21.58
CA LYS A 98 3.21 7.73 21.00
C LYS A 98 2.26 8.84 20.51
N VAL A 99 2.25 9.99 21.16
CA VAL A 99 1.45 11.17 20.75
C VAL A 99 1.91 11.70 19.40
N ALA A 100 3.22 11.75 19.14
CA ALA A 100 3.75 12.16 17.83
C ALA A 100 3.28 11.22 16.72
N VAL A 101 3.40 9.90 16.91
CA VAL A 101 2.89 8.89 15.97
C VAL A 101 1.39 9.06 15.74
N SER A 102 0.60 9.21 16.81
CA SER A 102 -0.84 9.43 16.69
C SER A 102 -1.17 10.68 15.89
N ARG A 103 -0.45 11.79 16.12
CA ARG A 103 -0.65 13.03 15.34
C ARG A 103 -0.33 12.82 13.87
N TRP A 104 0.77 12.13 13.56
CA TRP A 104 1.14 11.85 12.17
C TRP A 104 0.10 10.98 11.46
N GLU A 105 -0.33 9.89 12.07
CA GLU A 105 -1.30 8.95 11.49
C GLU A 105 -2.70 9.53 11.26
N HIS A 106 -3.04 10.65 11.91
CA HIS A 106 -4.34 11.32 11.78
C HIS A 106 -4.22 12.68 11.08
N SER A 107 -3.01 13.11 10.73
CA SER A 107 -2.77 14.39 10.09
C SER A 107 -2.95 14.30 8.59
N GLN A 108 -3.67 15.28 8.03
CA GLN A 108 -3.72 15.54 6.59
C GLN A 108 -2.52 16.35 6.09
N ARG A 109 -1.69 16.87 7.00
CA ARG A 109 -0.44 17.57 6.66
C ARG A 109 0.66 16.56 6.30
N PRO A 110 1.47 16.85 5.26
CA PRO A 110 2.64 16.05 4.94
C PRO A 110 3.63 15.97 6.11
N LEU A 111 4.33 14.84 6.22
CA LEU A 111 5.43 14.69 7.16
C LEU A 111 6.62 15.60 6.82
N ALA A 112 7.37 15.99 7.85
CA ALA A 112 8.68 16.59 7.66
C ALA A 112 9.63 15.58 7.00
N ALA A 113 10.52 16.06 6.13
CA ALA A 113 11.36 15.22 5.28
C ALA A 113 12.22 14.21 6.07
N VAL A 114 12.74 14.61 7.24
CA VAL A 114 13.54 13.71 8.09
C VAL A 114 12.67 12.60 8.68
N THR A 115 11.48 12.94 9.19
CA THR A 115 10.52 11.97 9.75
C THR A 115 10.05 10.98 8.69
N ASP A 116 9.74 11.45 7.49
CA ASP A 116 9.37 10.62 6.35
C ASP A 116 10.47 9.59 6.03
N ARG A 117 11.71 10.06 5.85
CA ARG A 117 12.85 9.21 5.54
C ARG A 117 13.10 8.18 6.63
N LEU A 118 13.02 8.58 7.90
CA LEU A 118 13.20 7.67 9.02
C LEU A 118 12.15 6.56 9.02
N ILE A 119 10.87 6.89 8.80
CA ILE A 119 9.79 5.89 8.71
C ILE A 119 10.04 4.91 7.57
N ARG A 120 10.44 5.39 6.38
CA ARG A 120 10.76 4.52 5.24
C ARG A 120 11.93 3.58 5.55
N CYS A 121 12.99 4.10 6.17
CA CYS A 121 14.14 3.29 6.58
C CYS A 121 13.74 2.22 7.60
N VAL A 122 12.98 2.60 8.63
CA VAL A 122 12.51 1.68 9.67
C VAL A 122 11.64 0.56 9.08
N PHE A 123 10.72 0.92 8.18
CA PHE A 123 9.89 -0.06 7.48
C PHE A 123 10.73 -1.01 6.61
N LEU A 124 11.68 -0.47 5.84
CA LEU A 124 12.58 -1.26 5.00
C LEU A 124 13.39 -2.25 5.86
N LEU A 125 14.03 -1.78 6.93
CA LEU A 125 14.78 -2.62 7.85
C LEU A 125 13.90 -3.72 8.45
N HIS A 126 12.66 -3.41 8.84
CA HIS A 126 11.72 -4.42 9.32
C HIS A 126 11.42 -5.51 8.27
N ARG A 127 11.25 -5.13 6.99
CA ARG A 127 11.05 -6.11 5.90
C ARG A 127 12.29 -6.97 5.64
N LEU A 128 13.48 -6.40 5.80
CA LEU A 128 14.75 -7.11 5.57
C LEU A 128 15.05 -8.15 6.64
N LYS A 129 14.59 -7.96 7.90
CA LYS A 129 14.84 -8.90 9.01
C LYS A 129 14.41 -10.35 8.73
N ARG A 130 13.47 -10.55 7.81
CA ARG A 130 12.89 -11.87 7.49
C ARG A 130 13.35 -12.41 6.12
N LYS A 131 14.33 -11.77 5.48
CA LYS A 131 14.79 -12.12 4.13
C LYS A 131 16.15 -12.82 4.13
N ARG A 132 16.36 -13.71 3.16
CA ARG A 132 17.66 -14.34 2.91
C ARG A 132 18.66 -13.30 2.34
N PRO A 133 19.98 -13.47 2.54
CA PRO A 133 20.97 -12.50 2.03
C PRO A 133 20.84 -12.17 0.53
N THR A 134 20.49 -13.15 -0.31
CA THR A 134 20.25 -12.95 -1.75
C THR A 134 19.05 -12.04 -2.02
N GLU A 135 17.98 -12.19 -1.26
CA GLU A 135 16.77 -11.36 -1.36
C GLU A 135 17.01 -9.94 -0.85
N ILE A 136 17.87 -9.78 0.17
CA ILE A 136 18.32 -8.47 0.65
C ILE A 136 19.08 -7.75 -0.47
N ARG A 137 20.02 -8.44 -1.13
CA ARG A 137 20.81 -7.87 -2.22
C ARG A 137 19.93 -7.40 -3.37
N ALA A 138 19.01 -8.25 -3.84
CA ALA A 138 18.06 -7.89 -4.90
C ALA A 138 17.21 -6.67 -4.53
N LEU A 139 16.73 -6.58 -3.29
CA LEU A 139 15.99 -5.41 -2.82
C LEU A 139 16.86 -4.15 -2.82
N LEU A 140 18.10 -4.23 -2.32
CA LEU A 140 19.02 -3.09 -2.30
C LEU A 140 19.37 -2.59 -3.71
N GLU A 141 19.60 -3.51 -4.66
CA GLU A 141 19.84 -3.17 -6.07
C GLU A 141 18.63 -2.44 -6.67
N GLU A 142 17.42 -2.96 -6.45
CA GLU A 142 16.19 -2.26 -6.88
C GLU A 142 16.05 -0.88 -6.21
N PHE A 143 16.39 -0.79 -4.92
CA PHE A 143 16.35 0.47 -4.18
C PHE A 143 17.28 1.52 -4.79
N GLN A 144 18.50 1.14 -5.15
CA GLN A 144 19.47 2.03 -5.78
C GLN A 144 18.97 2.55 -7.13
N VAL A 145 18.42 1.66 -7.97
CA VAL A 145 17.84 2.04 -9.27
C VAL A 145 16.69 3.03 -9.08
N ARG A 146 15.69 2.70 -8.26
CA ARG A 146 14.52 3.59 -8.06
C ARG A 146 14.89 4.92 -7.39
N LEU A 147 15.85 4.94 -6.47
CA LEU A 147 16.35 6.19 -5.88
C LEU A 147 16.97 7.12 -6.93
N SER A 148 17.64 6.57 -7.95
CA SER A 148 18.21 7.37 -9.04
C SER A 148 17.13 7.99 -9.94
N GLU A 149 15.97 7.33 -10.04
CA GLU A 149 14.86 7.76 -10.87
C GLU A 149 14.04 8.88 -10.22
N ILE A 150 13.99 8.96 -8.88
CA ILE A 150 13.27 9.93 -8.03
C ILE A 150 13.59 11.44 -8.31
N LYS A 151 14.47 11.79 -9.26
CA LYS A 151 14.72 13.19 -9.67
C LYS A 151 13.84 13.74 -10.82
N LYS A 152 13.27 12.89 -11.68
CA LYS A 152 12.52 13.22 -12.93
C LYS A 152 10.99 13.61 -12.96
N GLU A 153 10.05 13.00 -12.25
CA GLU A 153 8.60 13.29 -12.21
C GLU A 153 8.05 14.19 -11.06
N PRO A 154 6.96 14.94 -11.31
CA PRO A 154 6.17 15.61 -10.26
C PRO A 154 5.29 14.61 -9.47
N SER A 155 5.21 14.80 -8.15
CA SER A 155 4.48 13.91 -7.22
C SER A 155 2.96 14.07 -7.38
N SER A 156 2.29 13.18 -8.11
CA SER A 156 0.84 12.99 -7.96
C SER A 156 0.56 12.23 -6.65
N ARG A 157 -0.50 12.63 -5.92
CA ARG A 157 -0.86 11.97 -4.64
C ARG A 157 -1.54 10.61 -4.81
N LYS A 158 -2.10 10.34 -6.00
CA LYS A 158 -2.76 9.06 -6.31
C LYS A 158 -1.72 8.01 -6.65
N THR A 159 -1.85 6.84 -6.04
CA THR A 159 -0.99 5.68 -6.26
C THR A 159 -1.79 4.65 -7.01
N GLN A 160 -1.49 4.49 -8.30
CA GLN A 160 -2.13 3.47 -9.13
C GLN A 160 -1.31 2.18 -9.05
N ILE A 161 -1.97 1.07 -8.74
CA ILE A 161 -1.38 -0.26 -8.64
C ILE A 161 -1.99 -1.13 -9.74
N ASP A 162 -1.17 -1.52 -10.71
CA ASP A 162 -1.55 -2.50 -11.72
C ASP A 162 -1.34 -3.91 -11.15
N VAL A 163 -2.45 -4.55 -10.78
CA VAL A 163 -2.42 -5.86 -10.13
C VAL A 163 -1.92 -6.94 -11.09
N GLY A 164 -2.18 -6.80 -12.40
CA GLY A 164 -1.69 -7.74 -13.41
C GLY A 164 -0.18 -7.70 -13.58
N ARG A 165 0.41 -6.50 -13.53
CA ARG A 165 1.86 -6.31 -13.60
C ARG A 165 2.58 -6.74 -12.32
N GLU A 166 2.03 -6.40 -11.16
CA GLU A 166 2.69 -6.66 -9.88
C GLU A 166 2.68 -8.16 -9.52
N LEU A 167 1.61 -8.89 -9.83
CA LEU A 167 1.55 -10.34 -9.60
C LEU A 167 2.49 -11.15 -10.50
N ALA A 168 2.81 -10.65 -11.69
CA ALA A 168 3.81 -11.25 -12.57
C ALA A 168 5.26 -11.05 -12.07
N SER A 169 5.50 -10.09 -11.18
CA SER A 169 6.84 -9.77 -10.65
C SER A 169 7.23 -10.54 -9.38
N VAL A 170 6.28 -11.31 -8.82
CA VAL A 170 6.44 -12.09 -7.57
C VAL A 170 6.50 -13.60 -7.84
N ALA A 171 6.32 -14.04 -9.09
CA ALA A 171 6.53 -15.41 -9.55
C ALA A 171 7.98 -15.63 -10.00
#